data_AF-A0A9D5TDB3-F1
#
_entry.id   AF-A0A9D5TDB3-F1
#
_cell.length_a   1.000
_cell.length_b   1.000
_cell.length_c   1.000
_cell.angle_alpha   90.00
_cell.angle_beta   90.00
_cell.angle_gamma   90.00
#
_symmetry.space_group_name_H-M   'P 1'
#
loop_
_entity.id
_entity.type
_entity.pdbx_description
1 polymer ?
#
loop_
_entity_poly.entity_id
_entity_poly.type
_entity_poly.pdbx_seq_one_letter_code
_entity_poly.pdbx_strand_id
1 'polypeptide(L)' 'MEREEFFSGYCRCMDASRMVAVLLTDGQLNEADCNYGGCPYEMDCVVAQKITELIRESSENRR' A
#
# COMPACT_ATOMS: atom_id res chain seq x y z
N MET A 1 10.31 -6.95 -12.67
CA MET A 1 10.51 -7.59 -11.36
C MET A 1 9.25 -7.42 -10.55
N GLU A 2 8.69 -8.54 -10.08
CA GLU A 2 7.51 -8.57 -9.21
C GLU A 2 7.95 -8.67 -7.75
N ARG A 3 7.30 -7.92 -6.87
CA ARG A 3 7.54 -7.92 -5.42
C ARG A 3 6.22 -7.86 -4.68
N GLU A 4 5.99 -8.83 -3.81
CA GLU A 4 4.82 -8.88 -2.93
C GLU A 4 5.22 -8.47 -1.51
N GLU A 5 4.41 -7.61 -0.89
CA GLU A 5 4.64 -7.08 0.46
C GLU A 5 3.38 -7.24 1.31
N PHE A 6 3.57 -7.60 2.58
CA PHE A 6 2.49 -7.79 3.55
C PHE A 6 2.74 -6.92 4.78
N PHE A 7 1.77 -6.12 5.16
CA PHE A 7 1.85 -5.31 6.38
C PHE A 7 0.48 -5.07 6.98
N SER A 8 0.46 -4.76 8.27
CA SER A 8 -0.78 -4.50 9.01
C SER A 8 -0.91 -3.02 9.35
N GLY A 9 -2.14 -2.53 9.32
CA GLY A 9 -2.47 -1.16 9.72
C GLY A 9 -3.91 -1.06 10.21
N TYR A 10 -4.18 -0.06 11.05
CA TYR A 10 -5.55 0.26 11.44
C TYR A 10 -6.32 0.82 10.24
N CYS A 11 -7.49 0.24 9.95
CA CYS A 11 -8.38 0.66 8.89
C CYS A 11 -9.67 1.22 9.47
N ARG A 12 -9.88 2.53 9.27
CA ARG A 12 -11.06 3.23 9.76
C ARG A 12 -12.38 2.72 9.14
N CYS A 13 -12.34 2.19 7.91
CA CYS A 13 -13.53 1.58 7.30
C CYS A 13 -14.01 0.32 8.05
N MET A 14 -13.08 -0.40 8.67
CA MET A 14 -13.38 -1.62 9.45
C MET A 14 -13.42 -1.35 10.95
N ASP A 15 -12.99 -0.16 11.38
CA ASP A 15 -12.69 0.19 12.77
C ASP A 15 -11.82 -0.88 13.47
N ALA A 16 -10.85 -1.43 12.73
CA ALA A 16 -10.03 -2.55 13.19
C ALA A 16 -8.67 -2.57 12.48
N SER A 17 -7.73 -3.34 13.00
CA SER A 17 -6.52 -3.69 12.25
C SER A 17 -6.87 -4.61 11.07
N ARG A 18 -6.19 -4.41 9.95
CA ARG A 18 -6.21 -5.31 8.80
C ARG A 18 -4.78 -5.58 8.35
N MET A 19 -4.54 -6.79 7.87
CA MET A 19 -3.39 -7.08 7.03
C MET A 19 -3.71 -6.65 5.60
N VAL A 20 -2.71 -6.15 4.89
CA VAL A 20 -2.78 -5.71 3.50
C VAL A 20 -1.65 -6.34 2.71
N ALA A 21 -2.02 -7.03 1.64
CA ALA A 21 -1.13 -7.49 0.60
C ALA A 21 -1.02 -6.45 -0.53
N VAL A 22 0.19 -6.21 -0.98
CA VAL A 22 0.52 -5.30 -2.09
C VAL A 22 1.42 -6.00 -3.08
N LEU A 23 1.06 -5.95 -4.36
CA LEU A 23 1.89 -6.40 -5.47
C LEU A 23 2.45 -5.19 -6.22
N LEU A 24 3.77 -5.12 -6.29
CA LEU A 24 4.51 -4.16 -7.10
C LEU A 24 5.07 -4.86 -8.33
N THR A 25 4.76 -4.35 -9.51
CA THR A 25 5.32 -4.83 -10.79
C THR A 25 6.18 -3.73 -11.39
N ASP A 26 7.46 -4.02 -11.58
CA ASP A 26 8.45 -3.04 -12.02
C ASP A 26 8.34 -1.76 -11.19
N GLY A 27 8.33 -1.91 -9.86
CA GLY A 27 8.26 -0.82 -8.89
C GLY A 27 7.05 0.11 -8.98
N GLN A 28 6.02 -0.26 -9.74
CA GLN A 28 4.72 0.41 -9.73
C GLN A 28 3.71 -0.46 -8.99
N LEU A 29 2.75 0.18 -8.31
CA LEU A 29 1.66 -0.54 -7.67
C LEU A 29 0.80 -1.21 -8.76
N ASN A 30 0.76 -2.54 -8.74
CA ASN A 30 -0.10 -3.33 -9.61
C ASN A 30 -1.40 -3.68 -8.88
N GLU A 31 -1.30 -4.20 -7.66
CA GLU A 31 -2.46 -4.59 -6.85
C GLU A 31 -2.26 -4.20 -5.37
N ALA A 32 -3.36 -3.83 -4.72
CA ALA A 32 -3.45 -3.73 -3.27
C ALA A 32 -4.81 -4.31 -2.85
N ASP A 33 -4.83 -5.15 -1.81
CA ASP A 33 -6.08 -5.76 -1.33
C ASP A 33 -6.99 -4.79 -0.54
N CYS A 34 -6.67 -3.49 -0.55
CA CYS A 34 -7.44 -2.41 0.07
C CYS A 34 -7.85 -1.36 -0.96
N ASN A 35 -8.74 -0.43 -0.57
CA ASN A 35 -9.24 0.62 -1.47
C ASN A 35 -8.27 1.81 -1.60
N TYR A 36 -6.96 1.57 -1.67
CA TYR A 36 -5.96 2.62 -1.88
C TYR A 36 -6.18 3.36 -3.21
N GLY A 37 -6.10 4.68 -3.22
CA GLY A 37 -6.44 5.55 -4.35
C GLY A 37 -7.93 5.94 -4.43
N GLY A 38 -8.80 5.29 -3.64
CA GLY A 38 -10.25 5.53 -3.63
C GLY A 38 -10.88 5.54 -2.23
N CYS A 39 -10.08 5.45 -1.17
CA CYS A 39 -10.57 5.35 0.19
C CYS A 39 -10.95 6.76 0.72
N PRO A 40 -12.13 6.95 1.33
CA PRO A 40 -12.52 8.26 1.88
C PRO A 40 -11.61 8.74 3.03
N TYR A 41 -10.81 7.84 3.60
CA TYR A 41 -9.88 8.15 4.69
C TYR A 41 -8.42 8.13 4.26
N GLU A 42 -8.13 8.09 2.97
CA GLU A 42 -6.78 7.88 2.43
C GLU A 42 -5.74 8.86 2.98
N MET A 43 -6.11 10.14 3.10
CA MET A 43 -5.23 11.20 3.60
C MET A 43 -4.63 10.89 4.98
N ASP A 44 -5.41 10.25 5.86
CA ASP A 44 -5.01 9.91 7.23
C ASP A 44 -4.76 8.40 7.42
N CYS A 45 -4.77 7.62 6.33
CA CYS A 45 -4.68 6.17 6.41
C CYS A 45 -3.22 5.71 6.47
N VAL A 46 -2.83 5.09 7.59
CA VAL A 46 -1.49 4.52 7.79
C VAL A 46 -1.15 3.43 6.75
N VAL A 47 -2.15 2.70 6.25
CA VAL A 47 -1.97 1.73 5.16
C VAL A 47 -1.61 2.46 3.87
N ALA A 48 -2.34 3.53 3.52
CA ALA A 48 -2.08 4.30 2.31
C ALA A 48 -0.70 4.97 2.31
N GLN A 49 -0.31 5.51 3.48
CA GLN A 49 1.04 6.06 3.68
C GLN A 49 2.11 4.99 3.41
N LYS A 50 1.92 3.77 3.93
CA LYS A 50 2.89 2.68 3.71
C LYS A 50 2.97 2.24 2.25
N ILE A 51 1.84 2.16 1.54
CA ILE A 51 1.82 1.87 0.09
C ILE A 51 2.60 2.94 -0.67
N THR A 52 2.39 4.22 -0.33
CA THR A 52 3.09 5.34 -0.96
C THR A 52 4.60 5.24 -0.76
N GLU A 53 5.05 4.92 0.45
CA GLU A 53 6.47 4.68 0.75
C GLU A 53 7.04 3.54 -0.11
N LEU A 54 6.36 2.39 -0.16
CA LEU A 54 6.80 1.22 -0.94
C LEU A 54 6.97 1.54 -2.44
N ILE A 55 6.06 2.34 -3.01
CA ILE A 55 6.14 2.80 -4.40
C ILE A 55 7.37 3.70 -4.60
N ARG A 56 7.65 4.61 -3.66
CA ARG A 56 8.80 5.52 -3.72
C ARG A 56 10.12 4.75 -3.62
N GLU A 57 10.25 3.88 -2.63
CA GLU A 57 11.42 3.02 -2.43
C GLU A 57 11.70 2.16 -3.68
N SER A 58 10.65 1.61 -4.29
CA SER A 58 10.78 0.78 -5.50
C SER A 58 11.12 1.59 -6.76
N SER A 59 10.91 2.90 -6.75
CA SER A 59 11.32 3.80 -7.83
C SER A 59 12.77 4.26 -7.66
N GLU A 60 13.25 4.39 -6.44
CA GLU A 60 14.64 4.74 -6.11
C GLU A 60 15.60 3.56 -6.37
N ASN A 61 15.19 2.34 -6.05
CA ASN A 61 15.97 1.12 -6.32
C ASN A 61 16.08 0.75 -7.82
N ARG A 62 15.43 1.50 -8.72
CA ARG A 62 15.52 1.31 -10.18
C ARG A 62 16.54 2.23 -10.87
N ARG A 63 17.11 3.21 -10.16
CA ARG A 63 18.17 4.09 -10.66
C ARG A 63 19.54 3.47 -10.42
#